data_AF-A0A7H0GYI6-F1
#
_entry.id   AF-A0A7H0GYI6-F1
#
_cell.length_a   1.000
_cell.length_b   1.000
_cell.length_c   1.000
_cell.angle_alpha   90.00
_cell.angle_beta   90.00
_cell.angle_gamma   90.00
#
_symmetry.space_group_name_H-M   'P 1'
#
loop_
_entity.id
_entity.type
_entity.pdbx_description
1 polymer ?
#
loop_
_entity_poly.entity_id
_entity_poly.type
_entity_poly.pdbx_seq_one_letter_code
_entity_poly.pdbx_strand_id
1 'polypeptide(L)'
;MAKLYAGHHFPGWIGPVWLIEKLQAYQLGMYAAFIALSQVITGFLLLTRRFWLLGAIGLVPMLLNILLITISQQWGATSYIVGVLLLMDLALLLSEYPRLRVLWADVAYSPPTTLQAKPTLPGHLLWSLGILLVISGILVSYQALSLSYWLVAGGLLLAWLSPLADRRKTVATFLPPTPS
;
A
#
# COMPACT_ATOMS: atom_id res chain seq x y z
N MET A 1 9.39 -0.75 4.85
CA MET A 1 9.76 0.32 5.82
C MET A 1 10.99 -0.05 6.64
N ALA A 2 10.97 -1.11 7.46
CA ALA A 2 12.09 -1.47 8.35
C ALA A 2 13.47 -1.60 7.70
N LYS A 3 13.50 -2.15 6.49
CA LYS A 3 14.73 -2.36 5.74
C LYS A 3 15.32 -1.05 5.17
N LEU A 4 14.51 0.01 5.06
CA LEU A 4 14.91 1.30 4.48
C LEU A 4 15.18 2.39 5.53
N TYR A 5 14.92 2.11 6.81
CA TYR A 5 15.09 3.07 7.90
C TYR A 5 16.46 2.92 8.54
N ALA A 6 17.03 4.04 8.98
CA ALA A 6 18.30 4.06 9.71
C ALA A 6 18.29 3.06 10.89
N GLY A 7 19.27 2.16 10.92
CA GLY A 7 19.46 1.19 11.99
C GLY A 7 18.42 0.06 12.10
N HIS A 8 17.57 -0.17 11.08
CA HIS A 8 16.55 -1.23 11.08
C HIS A 8 15.46 -1.12 12.16
N HIS A 9 15.28 0.05 12.79
CA HIS A 9 14.41 0.24 13.95
C HIS A 9 12.89 0.29 13.67
N PHE A 10 12.44 0.10 12.44
CA PHE A 10 10.99 0.00 12.16
C PHE A 10 10.53 -1.46 12.36
N PRO A 11 9.32 -1.72 12.89
CA PRO A 11 8.82 -3.09 13.02
C PRO A 11 8.75 -3.81 11.66
N GLY A 12 9.57 -4.85 11.51
CA GLY A 12 9.62 -5.72 10.35
C GLY A 12 8.75 -6.96 10.54
N TRP A 13 7.48 -6.91 10.14
CA TRP A 13 6.55 -8.03 10.29
C TRP A 13 6.73 -9.12 9.21
N ILE A 14 7.26 -8.74 8.02
CA ILE A 14 7.40 -9.64 6.87
C ILE A 14 8.87 -9.75 6.46
N GLY A 15 9.47 -10.87 6.88
CA GLY A 15 10.85 -11.25 6.62
C GLY A 15 11.88 -10.49 7.46
N PRO A 16 13.09 -11.04 7.60
CA PRO A 16 14.12 -10.49 8.46
C PRO A 16 14.53 -9.09 8.03
N VAL A 17 14.79 -8.22 9.02
CA VAL A 17 15.25 -6.84 8.81
C VAL A 17 16.58 -6.78 8.08
N TRP A 18 17.47 -7.75 8.32
CA TRP A 18 18.77 -7.93 7.66
C TRP A 18 18.70 -8.49 6.24
N LEU A 19 17.52 -8.49 5.58
CA LEU A 19 17.37 -9.00 4.21
C LEU A 19 18.30 -8.28 3.22
N ILE A 20 18.47 -6.96 3.35
CA ILE A 20 19.32 -6.19 2.45
C ILE A 20 20.77 -6.63 2.59
N GLU A 21 21.27 -6.77 3.81
CA GLU A 21 22.65 -7.19 4.10
C GLU A 21 22.93 -8.61 3.58
N LYS A 22 21.98 -9.53 3.80
CA LYS A 22 22.05 -10.91 3.29
C LYS A 22 22.09 -10.97 1.76
N LEU A 23 21.26 -10.19 1.08
CA LEU A 23 21.23 -10.15 -0.38
C LEU A 23 22.40 -9.35 -0.97
N GLN A 24 22.92 -8.36 -0.25
CA GLN A 24 24.09 -7.60 -0.65
C GLN A 24 25.35 -8.48 -0.76
N ALA A 25 25.47 -9.52 0.08
CA ALA A 25 26.52 -10.54 -0.06
C ALA A 25 26.49 -11.25 -1.42
N TYR A 26 25.35 -11.26 -2.10
CA TYR A 26 25.14 -11.81 -3.43
C TYR A 26 24.97 -10.73 -4.51
N GLN A 27 25.40 -9.49 -4.24
CA GLN A 27 25.23 -8.32 -5.13
C GLN A 27 23.77 -7.97 -5.47
N LEU A 28 22.81 -8.46 -4.69
CA LEU A 28 21.36 -8.23 -4.85
C LEU A 28 20.81 -7.12 -3.94
N GLY A 29 21.68 -6.25 -3.41
CA GLY A 29 21.29 -5.17 -2.50
C GLY A 29 20.28 -4.18 -3.12
N MET A 30 20.47 -3.81 -4.39
CA MET A 30 19.54 -2.94 -5.12
C MET A 30 18.16 -3.59 -5.29
N TYR A 31 18.13 -4.90 -5.58
CA TYR A 31 16.89 -5.67 -5.67
C TYR A 31 16.17 -5.74 -4.31
N ALA A 32 16.91 -5.91 -3.22
CA ALA A 32 16.35 -5.86 -1.87
C ALA A 32 15.72 -4.50 -1.52
N ALA A 33 16.36 -3.40 -1.93
CA ALA A 33 15.83 -2.04 -1.79
C ALA A 33 14.56 -1.83 -2.64
N PHE A 34 14.54 -2.35 -3.87
CA PHE A 34 13.37 -2.31 -4.75
C PHE A 34 12.17 -3.06 -4.14
N ILE A 35 12.38 -4.25 -3.57
CA ILE A 35 11.33 -4.98 -2.85
C ILE A 35 10.83 -4.15 -1.66
N ALA A 36 11.74 -3.57 -0.89
CA ALA A 36 11.37 -2.78 0.28
C ALA A 36 10.56 -1.52 -0.09
N LEU A 37 10.87 -0.87 -1.21
CA LEU A 37 10.11 0.26 -1.74
C LEU A 37 8.74 -0.20 -2.27
N SER A 38 8.70 -1.32 -2.98
CA SER A 38 7.45 -1.91 -3.47
C SER A 38 6.52 -2.24 -2.30
N GLN A 39 7.05 -2.75 -1.18
CA GLN A 39 6.28 -2.99 0.06
C GLN A 39 5.64 -1.72 0.63
N VAL A 40 6.33 -0.59 0.54
CA VAL A 40 5.79 0.69 0.99
C VAL A 40 4.63 1.13 0.12
N ILE A 41 4.82 1.11 -1.20
CA ILE A 41 3.82 1.57 -2.16
C ILE A 41 2.58 0.67 -2.08
N THR A 42 2.77 -0.65 -2.13
CA THR A 42 1.69 -1.63 -2.06
C THR A 42 0.94 -1.56 -0.72
N GLY A 43 1.68 -1.45 0.40
CA GLY A 43 1.07 -1.27 1.72
C GLY A 43 0.26 0.02 1.83
N PHE A 44 0.75 1.12 1.27
CA PHE A 44 0.03 2.39 1.24
C PHE A 44 -1.27 2.31 0.42
N LEU A 45 -1.23 1.67 -0.75
CA LEU A 45 -2.42 1.46 -1.60
C LEU A 45 -3.48 0.63 -0.88
N LEU A 46 -3.08 -0.45 -0.20
CA LEU A 46 -3.98 -1.31 0.58
C LEU A 46 -4.63 -0.57 1.76
N LEU A 47 -3.83 0.13 2.57
CA LEU A 47 -4.30 0.77 3.81
C LEU A 47 -5.25 1.96 3.55
N THR A 48 -5.03 2.70 2.47
CA THR A 48 -5.78 3.95 2.19
C THR A 48 -7.16 3.72 1.57
N ARG A 49 -7.52 2.46 1.28
CA ARG A 49 -8.81 2.00 0.70
C ARG A 49 -9.17 2.55 -0.69
N ARG A 50 -8.62 3.70 -1.12
CA ARG A 50 -8.92 4.37 -2.40
C ARG A 50 -8.51 3.53 -3.62
N PHE A 51 -7.34 2.89 -3.54
CA PHE A 51 -6.78 2.03 -4.59
C PHE A 51 -6.44 0.64 -4.06
N TRP A 52 -7.26 0.14 -3.13
CA TRP A 52 -6.96 -1.10 -2.42
C TRP A 52 -6.83 -2.31 -3.34
N LEU A 53 -7.66 -2.40 -4.40
CA LEU A 53 -7.61 -3.51 -5.36
C LEU A 53 -6.28 -3.50 -6.13
N LEU A 54 -5.78 -2.33 -6.51
CA LEU A 54 -4.46 -2.19 -7.13
C LEU A 54 -3.35 -2.59 -6.16
N GLY A 55 -3.50 -2.23 -4.89
CA GLY A 55 -2.64 -2.71 -3.81
C GLY A 55 -2.65 -4.23 -3.68
N ALA A 56 -3.82 -4.87 -3.68
CA ALA A 56 -3.93 -6.33 -3.62
C ALA A 56 -3.29 -7.00 -4.85
N ILE A 57 -3.55 -6.49 -6.06
CA ILE A 57 -2.91 -6.99 -7.29
C ILE A 57 -1.38 -6.86 -7.21
N GLY A 58 -0.86 -5.73 -6.70
CA GLY A 58 0.57 -5.52 -6.52
C GLY A 58 1.19 -6.33 -5.38
N LEU A 59 0.36 -6.81 -4.42
CA LEU A 59 0.80 -7.61 -3.29
C LEU A 59 1.18 -9.04 -3.71
N VAL A 60 0.47 -9.62 -4.68
CA VAL A 60 0.77 -10.96 -5.23
C VAL A 60 2.21 -11.09 -5.75
N PRO A 61 2.67 -10.34 -6.78
CA PRO A 61 4.02 -10.51 -7.31
C PRO A 61 5.07 -10.18 -6.25
N MET A 62 4.79 -9.25 -5.34
CA MET A 62 5.70 -8.89 -4.26
C MET A 62 5.86 -10.03 -3.24
N LEU A 63 4.76 -10.62 -2.75
CA LEU A 63 4.81 -11.75 -1.82
C LEU A 63 5.45 -12.97 -2.49
N LEU A 64 5.20 -13.20 -3.78
CA LEU A 64 5.84 -14.27 -4.53
C LEU A 64 7.36 -14.09 -4.60
N ASN A 65 7.85 -12.88 -4.89
CA ASN A 65 9.29 -12.59 -4.87
C ASN A 65 9.90 -12.84 -3.48
N ILE A 66 9.23 -12.39 -2.41
CA ILE A 66 9.71 -12.61 -1.04
C ILE A 66 9.72 -14.11 -0.71
N LEU A 67 8.69 -14.86 -1.10
CA LEU A 67 8.58 -16.30 -0.88
C LEU A 67 9.71 -17.06 -1.59
N LEU A 68 10.02 -16.70 -2.83
CA LEU A 68 11.13 -17.30 -3.58
C LEU A 68 12.47 -17.06 -2.88
N ILE A 69 12.71 -15.85 -2.39
CA ILE A 69 13.93 -15.52 -1.64
C ILE A 69 13.99 -16.32 -0.33
N THR A 70 12.88 -16.41 0.41
CA THR A 70 12.87 -17.09 1.72
C THR A 70 13.05 -18.60 1.55
N ILE A 71 12.53 -19.20 0.49
CA ILE A 71 12.77 -20.61 0.13
C ILE A 71 14.24 -20.79 -0.26
N SER A 72 14.77 -19.94 -1.15
CA SER A 72 16.16 -20.01 -1.61
C SER A 72 17.18 -19.88 -0.46
N GLN A 73 16.88 -19.03 0.52
CA GLN A 73 17.72 -18.80 1.70
C GLN A 73 17.44 -19.76 2.86
N GLN A 74 16.55 -20.74 2.66
CA GLN A 74 16.14 -21.74 3.66
C GLN A 74 15.56 -21.15 4.95
N TRP A 75 14.84 -20.03 4.86
CA TRP A 75 14.18 -19.39 5.99
C TRP A 75 12.80 -19.99 6.24
N GLY A 76 12.79 -21.22 6.76
CA GLY A 76 11.58 -22.04 6.91
C GLY A 76 10.37 -21.29 7.49
N ALA A 77 10.48 -20.75 8.71
CA ALA A 77 9.39 -20.04 9.38
C ALA A 77 8.86 -18.85 8.57
N THR A 78 9.74 -18.07 7.94
CA THR A 78 9.33 -16.90 7.13
C THR A 78 8.63 -17.32 5.85
N SER A 79 9.12 -18.38 5.19
CA SER A 79 8.49 -18.92 3.97
C SER A 79 7.06 -19.36 4.22
N TYR A 80 6.78 -20.02 5.36
CA TYR A 80 5.41 -20.43 5.70
C TYR A 80 4.49 -19.21 5.92
N ILE A 81 4.95 -18.21 6.69
CA ILE A 81 4.16 -17.00 6.94
C ILE A 81 3.85 -16.26 5.63
N VAL A 82 4.85 -16.06 4.78
CA VAL A 82 4.68 -15.38 3.49
C VAL A 82 3.78 -16.19 2.56
N GLY A 83 3.90 -17.52 2.56
CA GLY A 83 3.02 -18.42 1.81
C GLY A 83 1.56 -18.29 2.24
N VAL A 84 1.28 -18.24 3.54
CA VAL A 84 -0.09 -18.02 4.05
C VAL A 84 -0.60 -16.64 3.65
N LEU A 85 0.22 -15.59 3.79
CA LEU A 85 -0.16 -14.23 3.37
C LEU A 85 -0.49 -14.18 1.87
N LEU A 86 0.27 -14.89 1.03
CA LEU A 86 0.02 -14.98 -0.39
C LEU A 86 -1.32 -15.67 -0.67
N LEU A 87 -1.63 -16.77 0.03
CA LEU A 87 -2.92 -17.45 -0.11
C LEU A 87 -4.09 -16.57 0.33
N MET A 88 -3.93 -15.80 1.40
CA MET A 88 -4.94 -14.86 1.88
C MET A 88 -5.20 -13.74 0.86
N ASP A 89 -4.14 -13.19 0.27
CA ASP A 89 -4.25 -12.16 -0.77
C ASP A 89 -4.89 -12.70 -2.06
N LEU A 90 -4.57 -13.93 -2.45
CA LEU A 90 -5.24 -14.61 -3.56
C LEU A 90 -6.73 -14.85 -3.27
N ALA A 91 -7.08 -15.30 -2.06
CA ALA A 91 -8.48 -15.46 -1.66
C ALA A 91 -9.24 -14.12 -1.69
N LEU A 92 -8.59 -13.03 -1.26
CA LEU A 92 -9.13 -11.69 -1.34
C LEU A 92 -9.38 -11.26 -2.79
N LEU A 93 -8.42 -11.49 -3.70
CA LEU A 93 -8.59 -11.20 -5.13
C LEU A 93 -9.67 -12.05 -5.78
N LEU A 94 -9.78 -13.33 -5.43
CA LEU A 94 -10.85 -14.23 -5.88
C LEU A 94 -12.23 -13.71 -5.47
N SER A 95 -12.37 -13.13 -4.27
CA SER A 95 -13.64 -12.52 -3.84
C SER A 95 -14.04 -11.30 -4.68
N GLU A 96 -13.06 -10.62 -5.28
CA GLU A 96 -13.24 -9.46 -6.16
C GLU A 96 -13.15 -9.83 -7.65
N TYR A 97 -13.20 -11.12 -7.98
CA TYR A 97 -13.20 -11.62 -9.35
C TYR A 97 -14.18 -10.90 -10.29
N PRO A 98 -15.41 -10.51 -9.87
CA PRO A 98 -16.32 -9.75 -10.73
C PRO A 98 -15.78 -8.39 -11.19
N ARG A 99 -14.89 -7.75 -10.42
CA ARG A 99 -14.21 -6.50 -10.81
C ARG A 99 -12.98 -6.78 -11.67
N LEU A 100 -12.24 -7.86 -11.38
CA LEU A 100 -11.02 -8.24 -12.09
C LEU A 100 -11.30 -8.75 -13.51
N ARG A 101 -12.41 -9.45 -13.74
CA ARG A 101 -12.76 -10.00 -15.06
C ARG A 101 -12.87 -8.93 -16.15
N VAL A 102 -13.16 -7.67 -15.80
CA VAL A 102 -13.21 -6.53 -16.74
C VAL A 102 -11.86 -6.32 -17.44
N LEU A 103 -10.76 -6.71 -16.82
CA LEU A 103 -9.44 -6.56 -17.41
C LEU A 103 -9.28 -7.45 -18.65
N TRP A 104 -9.85 -8.67 -18.64
CA TRP A 104 -9.53 -9.72 -19.63
C TRP A 104 -10.76 -10.27 -20.36
N ALA A 105 -11.97 -10.01 -19.88
CA ALA A 105 -13.22 -10.39 -20.50
C ALA A 105 -13.95 -9.13 -20.99
N ASP A 106 -14.43 -9.15 -22.24
CA ASP A 106 -15.23 -8.09 -22.84
C ASP A 106 -16.65 -8.08 -22.26
N VAL A 107 -16.73 -7.78 -20.97
CA VAL A 107 -17.95 -7.79 -20.18
C VAL A 107 -18.18 -6.38 -19.65
N ALA A 108 -19.36 -5.83 -19.94
CA ALA A 108 -19.78 -4.54 -19.39
C ALA A 108 -19.72 -4.60 -17.85
N TYR A 109 -18.90 -3.73 -17.25
CA TYR A 109 -18.82 -3.61 -15.81
C TYR A 109 -20.08 -2.92 -15.28
N SER A 110 -20.90 -3.66 -14.53
CA SER A 110 -22.00 -3.08 -13.76
C SER A 110 -21.52 -2.80 -12.34
N PRO A 111 -21.23 -1.54 -11.97
CA PRO A 111 -20.83 -1.22 -10.60
C PRO A 111 -21.97 -1.57 -9.62
N PRO A 112 -21.65 -2.02 -8.40
CA PRO A 112 -22.66 -2.22 -7.37
C PRO A 112 -23.38 -0.89 -7.10
N THR A 113 -24.71 -0.93 -6.97
CA THR A 113 -25.63 0.20 -6.81
C THR A 113 -25.46 1.01 -5.51
N THR A 114 -24.38 0.76 -4.76
CA THR A 114 -24.04 1.51 -3.56
C THR A 114 -23.66 2.95 -3.90
N LEU A 115 -24.18 3.92 -3.14
CA LEU A 115 -23.80 5.33 -3.20
C LEU A 115 -22.32 5.50 -2.83
N GLN A 116 -21.43 5.26 -3.79
CA GLN A 116 -20.02 5.59 -3.65
C GLN A 116 -19.87 7.10 -3.86
N ALA A 117 -19.32 7.79 -2.86
CA ALA A 117 -18.98 9.20 -2.99
C ALA A 117 -18.05 9.35 -4.20
N LYS A 118 -18.46 10.18 -5.16
CA LYS A 118 -17.67 10.42 -6.37
C LYS A 118 -16.30 10.99 -5.95
N PRO A 119 -15.18 10.43 -6.44
CA PRO A 119 -13.86 10.97 -6.14
C PRO A 119 -13.80 12.46 -6.51
N THR A 120 -13.44 13.31 -5.56
CA THR A 120 -13.29 14.75 -5.79
C THR A 120 -11.82 15.12 -5.93
N LEU A 121 -11.53 16.20 -6.68
CA LEU A 121 -10.19 16.76 -6.83
C LEU A 121 -9.46 16.96 -5.48
N PRO A 122 -10.06 17.58 -4.44
CA PRO A 122 -9.38 17.74 -3.16
C PRO A 122 -9.10 16.41 -2.46
N GLY A 123 -9.98 15.41 -2.59
CA GLY A 123 -9.71 14.07 -2.06
C GLY A 123 -8.48 13.43 -2.72
N HIS A 124 -8.33 13.57 -4.05
CA HIS A 124 -7.13 13.12 -4.75
C HIS A 124 -5.87 13.85 -4.30
N LEU A 125 -5.95 15.18 -4.14
CA LEU A 125 -4.81 15.99 -3.67
C LEU A 125 -4.38 15.61 -2.25
N LEU A 126 -5.34 15.39 -1.35
CA LEU A 126 -5.05 14.97 0.03
C LEU A 126 -4.40 13.58 0.06
N TRP A 127 -4.86 12.67 -0.79
CA TRP A 127 -4.29 11.34 -0.93
C TRP A 127 -2.87 11.40 -1.53
N SER A 128 -2.63 12.22 -2.57
CA SER A 128 -1.31 12.38 -3.17
C SER A 128 -0.32 13.08 -2.24
N LEU A 129 -0.80 14.01 -1.41
CA LEU A 129 0.03 14.63 -0.37
C LEU A 129 0.42 13.57 0.68
N GLY A 130 -0.50 12.68 1.03
CA GLY A 130 -0.24 11.57 1.95
C GLY A 130 0.86 10.64 1.47
N ILE A 131 0.85 10.21 0.20
CA ILE A 131 1.92 9.34 -0.34
C ILE A 131 3.26 10.07 -0.39
N LEU A 132 3.25 11.35 -0.76
CA LEU A 132 4.45 12.17 -0.80
C LEU A 132 5.08 12.28 0.58
N LEU A 133 4.30 12.55 1.62
CA LEU A 133 4.78 12.59 3.02
C LEU A 133 5.36 11.25 3.48
N VAL A 134 4.73 10.13 3.12
CA VAL A 134 5.24 8.79 3.45
C VAL A 134 6.60 8.54 2.78
N ILE A 135 6.76 8.91 1.51
CA ILE A 135 8.03 8.78 0.79
C ILE A 135 9.09 9.73 1.36
N SER A 136 8.74 10.98 1.63
CA SER A 136 9.62 11.95 2.28
C SER A 136 10.08 11.47 3.67
N GLY A 137 9.21 10.79 4.41
CA GLY A 137 9.55 10.17 5.69
C GLY A 137 10.74 9.22 5.58
N ILE A 138 10.82 8.42 4.49
CA ILE A 138 11.96 7.51 4.26
C ILE A 138 13.26 8.30 4.11
N LEU A 139 13.26 9.37 3.31
CA LEU A 139 14.45 10.20 3.08
C LEU A 139 14.92 10.90 4.36
N VAL A 140 13.97 11.39 5.16
CA VAL A 140 14.26 12.09 6.42
C VAL A 140 14.67 11.12 7.55
N SER A 141 14.36 9.83 7.42
CA SER A 141 14.73 8.82 8.42
C SER A 141 16.24 8.74 8.68
N TYR A 142 17.07 9.09 7.69
CA TYR A 142 18.52 9.13 7.81
C TYR A 142 19.05 10.30 8.66
N GLN A 143 18.24 11.35 8.85
CA GLN A 143 18.63 12.55 9.61
C GLN A 143 17.94 12.59 10.98
N ALA A 144 16.65 12.31 11.02
CA ALA A 144 15.83 12.41 12.22
C ALA A 144 14.76 11.32 12.25
N LEU A 145 15.06 10.23 12.96
CA LEU A 145 14.18 9.05 13.08
C LEU A 145 12.79 9.42 13.64
N SER A 146 12.75 10.27 14.68
CA SER A 146 11.49 10.71 15.31
C SER A 146 10.61 11.49 14.33
N LEU A 147 11.19 12.39 13.53
CA LEU A 147 10.46 13.21 12.57
C LEU A 147 9.92 12.36 11.41
N SER A 148 10.69 11.35 11.00
CA SER A 148 10.27 10.37 10.00
C SER A 148 8.99 9.62 10.40
N TYR A 149 8.88 9.17 11.66
CA TYR A 149 7.66 8.54 12.16
C TYR A 149 6.45 9.47 12.10
N TRP A 150 6.61 10.73 12.49
CA TRP A 150 5.55 11.72 12.42
C TRP A 150 5.11 12.02 10.98
N LEU A 151 6.05 12.10 10.04
CA LEU A 151 5.75 12.28 8.62
C LEU A 151 4.96 11.09 8.05
N VAL A 152 5.37 9.86 8.36
CA VAL A 152 4.64 8.66 7.91
C VAL A 152 3.26 8.56 8.56
N ALA A 153 3.15 8.79 9.87
CA ALA A 153 1.87 8.78 10.56
C ALA A 153 0.91 9.85 10.01
N GLY A 154 1.41 11.08 9.85
CA GLY A 154 0.65 12.18 9.25
C GLY A 154 0.23 11.90 7.80
N GLY A 155 1.13 11.37 6.99
CA GLY A 155 0.85 10.99 5.60
C GLY A 155 -0.20 9.89 5.47
N LEU A 156 -0.13 8.86 6.31
CA LEU A 156 -1.13 7.79 6.38
C LEU A 156 -2.49 8.32 6.86
N LEU A 157 -2.51 9.17 7.88
CA LEU A 157 -3.74 9.80 8.37
C LEU A 157 -4.39 10.67 7.29
N LEU A 158 -3.62 11.52 6.61
CA LEU A 158 -4.13 12.36 5.52
C LEU A 158 -4.73 11.52 4.38
N ALA A 159 -4.03 10.46 3.97
CA ALA A 159 -4.51 9.59 2.92
C ALA A 159 -5.75 8.79 3.35
N TRP A 160 -5.83 8.36 4.62
CA TRP A 160 -6.97 7.65 5.19
C TRP A 160 -8.21 8.55 5.36
N LEU A 161 -8.01 9.83 5.68
CA LEU A 161 -9.08 10.83 5.79
C LEU A 161 -9.52 11.39 4.42
N SER A 162 -8.78 11.11 3.34
CA SER A 162 -9.13 11.59 1.98
C SER A 162 -10.57 11.28 1.54
N PRO A 163 -11.20 10.12 1.85
CA PRO A 163 -12.59 9.85 1.47
C PRO A 163 -13.60 10.68 2.28
N LEU A 164 -13.23 11.22 3.45
CA LEU A 164 -14.09 12.13 4.23
C LEU A 164 -14.19 13.50 3.55
N ALA A 165 -13.12 13.94 2.90
CA ALA A 165 -13.13 15.16 2.08
C ALA A 165 -14.07 15.01 0.87
N ASP A 166 -14.13 13.80 0.29
CA ASP A 166 -15.05 13.47 -0.80
C ASP A 166 -16.53 13.53 -0.34
N ARG A 167 -16.84 13.08 0.89
CA ARG A 167 -18.20 13.11 1.45
C ARG A 167 -18.74 14.52 1.73
N ARG A 168 -17.90 15.47 2.18
CA ARG A 168 -18.33 16.83 2.54
C ARG A 168 -18.91 17.62 1.35
N LYS A 169 -18.38 17.41 0.15
CA LYS A 169 -18.86 18.12 -1.05
C LYS A 169 -20.14 17.53 -1.61
N THR A 170 -20.34 16.22 -1.48
CA THR A 170 -21.59 15.58 -1.95
C THR A 170 -22.80 16.14 -1.21
N VAL A 171 -22.70 16.41 0.09
CA VAL A 171 -23.80 16.99 0.90
C VAL A 171 -24.11 18.44 0.52
N ALA A 172 -23.09 19.25 0.18
CA ALA A 172 -23.28 20.65 -0.19
C ALA A 172 -24.07 20.82 -1.51
N THR A 173 -24.00 19.86 -2.42
CA THR A 173 -24.73 19.88 -3.70
C THR A 173 -26.22 19.53 -3.56
N PHE A 174 -26.66 18.97 -2.42
CA PHE A 174 -28.05 18.60 -2.19
C PHE A 174 -28.87 19.66 -1.43
N LEU A 175 -28.25 20.76 -1.01
CA LEU A 175 -29.01 21.88 -0.44
C LEU A 175 -29.61 22.70 -1.60
N PRO A 176 -30.94 22.91 -1.63
CA PRO A 176 -31.55 23.78 -2.63
C PRO A 176 -30.94 25.19 -2.53
N PRO A 177 -30.78 25.91 -3.65
CA PRO A 177 -30.35 27.30 -3.59
C PRO A 177 -31.34 28.08 -2.70
N THR A 178 -30.80 28.84 -1.75
CA THR A 178 -31.60 29.73 -0.90
C THR A 178 -32.38 30.69 -1.80
N PRO A 179 -33.71 30.80 -1.65
CA PRO A 179 -34.49 31.77 -2.41
C PRO A 179 -33.99 33.18 -2.07
N SER A 180 -33.59 33.90 -3.13
CA SER A 180 -33.26 35.33 -3.12
C SER A 180 -34.51 36.18 -2.99
#